data_AF-A0A2Z3H7M3-F1
#
_entry.id   AF-A0A2Z3H7M3-F1
#
_cell.length_a   1.000
_cell.length_b   1.000
_cell.length_c   1.000
_cell.angle_alpha   90.00
_cell.angle_beta   90.00
_cell.angle_gamma   90.00
#
_symmetry.space_group_name_H-M   'P 1'
#
loop_
_entity.id
_entity.type
_entity.pdbx_description
1 polymer ?
#
loop_
_entity_poly.entity_id
_entity_poly.type
_entity_poly.pdbx_seq_one_letter_code
_entity_poly.pdbx_strand_id
1 'polypeptide(L)'
;MADLWRDWPHRWFGFFCWESTQDDVFPSLGRLLDASWQVADRAELLEYLRQTPVCWSTQPSYCPCSLCGESLTDNATWRWDGEWLWPHTLAHYVERHGLRLPDALVARIRGRGHVPPQLRACDLDAAWRVNATIDEVAAGREPPAE
;
A
#
# COMPACT_ATOMS: atom_id res chain seq x y z
N MET A 1 14.67 17.99 -4.86
CA MET A 1 13.85 17.19 -3.93
C MET A 1 13.19 16.13 -4.79
N ALA A 2 13.45 14.85 -4.56
CA ALA A 2 12.82 13.77 -5.30
C ALA A 2 11.29 13.87 -5.15
N ASP A 3 10.56 13.63 -6.22
CA ASP A 3 9.10 13.60 -6.17
C ASP A 3 8.73 12.22 -5.61
N LEU A 4 8.43 12.18 -4.30
CA LEU A 4 8.21 10.95 -3.53
C LEU A 4 7.24 9.96 -4.21
N TRP A 5 6.24 10.48 -4.93
CA TRP A 5 5.25 9.68 -5.63
C TRP A 5 5.74 9.14 -6.97
N ARG A 6 6.59 9.90 -7.68
CA ARG A 6 7.24 9.46 -8.93
C ARG A 6 8.37 8.49 -8.70
N ASP A 7 9.18 8.77 -7.69
CA ASP A 7 10.44 8.07 -7.44
C ASP A 7 10.31 7.01 -6.34
N TRP A 8 9.08 6.53 -6.07
CA TRP A 8 8.83 5.50 -5.05
C TRP A 8 9.62 4.22 -5.37
N PRO A 9 10.63 3.85 -4.55
CA PRO A 9 11.60 2.83 -4.95
C PRO A 9 11.13 1.41 -4.65
N HIS A 10 9.98 1.26 -3.98
CA HIS A 10 9.49 -0.04 -3.52
C HIS A 10 8.33 -0.56 -4.36
N ARG A 11 8.02 -1.84 -4.17
CA ARG A 11 6.82 -2.50 -4.72
C ARG A 11 5.76 -2.74 -3.65
N TRP A 12 5.78 -1.93 -2.59
CA TRP A 12 4.76 -1.92 -1.56
C TRP A 12 4.33 -0.49 -1.23
N PHE A 13 3.12 -0.29 -0.72
CA PHE A 13 2.62 1.02 -0.27
C PHE A 13 1.52 0.84 0.78
N GLY A 14 1.35 1.81 1.70
CA GLY A 14 0.21 1.81 2.65
C GLY A 14 0.52 1.48 4.12
N PHE A 15 1.78 1.24 4.49
CA PHE A 15 2.17 0.74 5.81
C PHE A 15 2.44 1.87 6.81
N PHE A 16 1.37 2.43 7.41
CA PHE A 16 1.44 3.64 8.25
C PHE A 16 1.08 3.45 9.73
N CYS A 17 0.71 2.24 10.16
CA CYS A 17 0.12 1.97 11.48
C CYS A 17 1.11 2.09 12.66
N TRP A 18 2.41 2.09 12.41
CA TRP A 18 3.46 2.18 13.42
C TRP A 18 3.97 3.61 13.53
N GLU A 19 3.52 4.32 14.56
CA GLU A 19 3.88 5.72 14.85
C GLU A 19 5.35 5.88 15.25
N SER A 20 5.97 4.84 15.84
CA SER A 20 7.33 4.90 16.38
C SER A 20 8.47 4.77 15.36
N THR A 21 8.17 4.61 14.06
CA THR A 21 9.16 4.50 12.97
C THR A 21 8.95 5.53 11.85
N GLN A 22 8.01 6.46 12.03
CA GLN A 22 7.70 7.50 11.05
C GLN A 22 8.76 8.62 11.09
N ASP A 23 9.13 9.11 9.91
CA ASP A 23 10.14 10.15 9.62
C ASP A 23 11.63 9.75 9.64
N ASP A 24 12.03 8.60 10.21
CA ASP A 24 13.40 8.06 10.05
C ASP A 24 13.51 7.05 8.89
N VAL A 25 12.43 6.34 8.58
CA VAL A 25 12.42 5.20 7.66
C VAL A 25 11.23 5.26 6.70
N PHE A 26 10.02 5.46 7.23
CA PHE A 26 8.82 5.59 6.44
C PHE A 26 8.39 7.07 6.40
N PRO A 27 7.99 7.62 5.24
CA PRO A 27 7.41 8.95 5.22
C PRO A 27 6.17 8.97 6.09
N SER A 28 6.08 9.97 6.98
CA SER A 28 4.90 10.19 7.80
C SER A 28 3.64 10.28 6.94
N LEU A 29 2.52 9.79 7.48
CA LEU A 29 1.25 9.76 6.76
C LEU A 29 0.87 11.14 6.19
N GLY A 30 1.11 12.20 6.97
CA GLY A 30 0.85 13.58 6.54
C GLY A 30 1.63 14.03 5.29
N ARG A 31 2.81 13.47 5.02
CA ARG A 31 3.59 13.75 3.78
C ARG A 31 3.03 13.07 2.54
N LEU A 32 2.27 12.00 2.72
CA LEU A 32 1.66 11.22 1.63
C LEU A 32 0.25 11.70 1.28
N LEU A 33 -0.34 12.55 2.12
CA LEU A 33 -1.62 13.19 1.83
C LEU A 33 -1.40 14.31 0.81
N ASP A 34 -2.16 14.28 -0.27
CA ASP A 34 -2.15 15.32 -1.29
C ASP A 34 -3.60 15.61 -1.68
N ALA A 35 -4.19 16.61 -1.04
CA ALA A 35 -5.57 17.04 -1.31
C ALA A 35 -5.76 17.56 -2.75
N SER A 36 -4.67 17.94 -3.43
CA SER A 36 -4.71 18.38 -4.82
C SER A 36 -4.70 17.23 -5.82
N TRP A 37 -4.42 16.00 -5.36
CA TRP A 37 -4.43 14.82 -6.20
C TRP A 37 -5.86 14.40 -6.56
N GLN A 38 -6.29 14.89 -7.73
CA GLN A 38 -7.59 14.59 -8.33
C GLN A 38 -7.36 13.81 -9.62
N VAL A 39 -7.77 12.55 -9.64
CA VAL A 39 -7.67 11.67 -10.80
C VAL A 39 -9.06 11.27 -11.26
N ALA A 40 -9.30 11.30 -12.57
CA ALA A 40 -10.61 11.03 -13.14
C ALA A 40 -11.09 9.59 -12.86
N ASP A 41 -10.15 8.64 -12.79
CA ASP A 41 -10.37 7.20 -12.58
C ASP A 41 -10.26 6.79 -11.10
N ARG A 42 -10.52 7.72 -10.17
CA ARG A 42 -10.34 7.47 -8.73
C ARG A 42 -11.21 6.30 -8.22
N ALA A 43 -12.43 6.17 -8.72
CA ALA A 43 -13.34 5.11 -8.30
C ALA A 43 -12.80 3.72 -8.71
N GLU A 44 -12.26 3.63 -9.92
CA GLU A 44 -11.69 2.42 -10.49
C GLU A 44 -10.38 2.03 -9.81
N LEU A 45 -9.54 3.01 -9.43
CA LEU A 45 -8.36 2.76 -8.60
C LEU A 45 -8.75 2.19 -7.23
N LEU A 46 -9.75 2.78 -6.56
CA LEU A 46 -10.24 2.28 -5.28
C LEU A 46 -10.80 0.86 -5.39
N GLU A 47 -11.57 0.59 -6.45
CA GLU A 47 -12.13 -0.73 -6.68
C GLU A 47 -11.05 -1.78 -6.93
N TYR A 48 -10.02 -1.43 -7.72
CA TYR A 48 -8.86 -2.31 -7.92
C TYR A 48 -8.19 -2.66 -6.58
N LEU A 49 -7.93 -1.65 -5.73
CA LEU A 49 -7.31 -1.87 -4.41
C LEU A 49 -8.14 -2.79 -3.51
N ARG A 50 -9.48 -2.68 -3.58
CA ARG A 50 -10.43 -3.50 -2.77
C ARG A 50 -10.66 -4.90 -3.34
N GLN A 51 -10.66 -5.07 -4.66
CA GLN A 51 -10.95 -6.35 -5.31
C GLN A 51 -9.70 -7.22 -5.48
N THR A 52 -8.50 -6.63 -5.43
CA THR A 52 -7.24 -7.40 -5.54
C THR A 52 -7.20 -8.51 -4.51
N PRO A 53 -6.94 -9.78 -4.88
CA PRO A 53 -6.97 -10.90 -3.95
C PRO A 53 -6.16 -10.67 -2.67
N VAL A 54 -6.72 -11.15 -1.56
CA VAL A 54 -5.98 -11.24 -0.30
C VAL A 54 -4.91 -12.32 -0.45
N CYS A 55 -3.65 -11.94 -0.29
CA CYS A 55 -2.53 -12.88 -0.33
C CYS A 55 -2.21 -13.45 1.04
N TRP A 56 -2.41 -12.66 2.10
CA TRP A 56 -2.06 -13.05 3.46
C TRP A 56 -3.00 -12.38 4.46
N SER A 57 -3.37 -13.12 5.50
CA SER A 57 -4.04 -12.57 6.68
C SER A 57 -3.60 -13.39 7.89
N THR A 58 -3.13 -12.73 8.95
CA THR A 58 -2.70 -13.44 10.17
C THR A 58 -3.90 -13.73 11.08
N GLN A 59 -4.72 -12.70 11.32
CA GLN A 59 -5.91 -12.77 12.16
C GLN A 59 -6.82 -11.55 11.94
N PRO A 60 -8.13 -11.68 12.19
CA PRO A 60 -9.02 -10.54 12.31
C PRO A 60 -8.44 -9.54 13.32
N SER A 61 -8.22 -8.31 12.88
CA SER A 61 -7.51 -7.31 13.64
C SER A 61 -8.18 -5.96 13.47
N TYR A 62 -8.29 -5.24 14.59
CA TYR A 62 -8.97 -3.96 14.66
C TYR A 62 -7.97 -2.88 15.08
N CYS A 63 -8.03 -1.74 14.42
CA CYS A 63 -7.16 -0.61 14.69
C CYS A 63 -7.93 0.67 14.33
N PRO A 64 -8.00 1.66 15.23
CA PRO A 64 -8.57 2.96 14.87
C PRO A 64 -7.69 3.64 13.82
N CYS A 65 -8.31 4.21 12.78
CA CYS A 65 -7.60 5.06 11.84
C CYS A 65 -6.99 6.26 12.59
N SER A 66 -5.70 6.51 12.42
CA SER A 66 -4.99 7.63 13.07
C SER A 66 -5.50 9.02 12.67
N LEU A 67 -6.28 9.14 11.58
CA LEU A 67 -6.78 10.42 11.07
C LEU A 67 -8.24 10.73 11.44
N CYS A 68 -9.13 9.73 11.43
CA CYS A 68 -10.55 9.94 11.75
C CYS A 68 -11.08 9.10 12.92
N GLY A 69 -10.29 8.18 13.47
CA GLY A 69 -10.72 7.27 14.53
C GLY A 69 -11.69 6.18 14.11
N GLU A 70 -12.00 6.05 12.81
CA GLU A 70 -12.85 4.96 12.30
C GLU A 70 -12.19 3.60 12.58
N SER A 71 -12.98 2.63 13.05
CA SER A 71 -12.47 1.29 13.33
C SER A 71 -12.19 0.56 12.03
N LEU A 72 -10.92 0.45 11.66
CA LEU A 72 -10.48 -0.33 10.52
C LEU A 72 -10.43 -1.79 10.93
N THR A 73 -11.03 -2.67 10.11
CA THR A 73 -10.94 -4.12 10.27
C THR A 73 -9.85 -4.67 9.35
N ASP A 74 -9.41 -5.90 9.65
CA ASP A 74 -8.47 -6.64 8.81
C ASP A 74 -7.16 -5.88 8.56
N ASN A 75 -6.66 -5.19 9.59
CA ASN A 75 -5.41 -4.42 9.52
C ASN A 75 -4.19 -5.30 9.23
N ALA A 76 -4.24 -6.55 9.68
CA ALA A 76 -3.29 -7.60 9.37
C ALA A 76 -3.77 -8.45 8.20
N THR A 77 -4.27 -7.80 7.15
CA THR A 77 -4.62 -8.42 5.87
C THR A 77 -3.91 -7.67 4.75
N TRP A 78 -3.26 -8.42 3.88
CA TRP A 78 -2.45 -7.92 2.79
C TRP A 78 -3.05 -8.36 1.46
N ARG A 79 -2.99 -7.45 0.49
CA ARG A 79 -3.40 -7.66 -0.88
C ARG A 79 -2.19 -7.53 -1.79
N TRP A 80 -2.14 -8.39 -2.80
CA TRP A 80 -1.04 -8.45 -3.73
C TRP A 80 -1.56 -8.70 -5.14
N ASP A 81 -0.97 -8.05 -6.14
CA ASP A 81 -1.44 -8.12 -7.53
C ASP A 81 -0.45 -8.77 -8.51
N GLY A 82 0.46 -9.60 -8.01
CA GLY A 82 1.53 -10.16 -8.83
C GLY A 82 2.83 -9.35 -8.78
N GLU A 83 2.81 -8.11 -8.30
CA GLU A 83 4.02 -7.29 -8.17
C GLU A 83 3.93 -6.34 -6.97
N TRP A 84 2.80 -5.67 -6.80
CA TRP A 84 2.61 -4.69 -5.74
C TRP A 84 1.90 -5.29 -4.53
N LEU A 85 2.37 -4.95 -3.33
CA LEU A 85 1.83 -5.37 -2.04
C LEU A 85 1.30 -4.17 -1.24
N TRP A 86 0.11 -4.28 -0.66
CA TRP A 86 -0.44 -3.23 0.20
C TRP A 86 -1.36 -3.80 1.28
N PRO A 87 -1.55 -3.09 2.41
CA PRO A 87 -2.51 -3.50 3.40
C PRO A 87 -3.94 -3.27 2.91
N HIS A 88 -4.87 -4.11 3.37
CA HIS A 88 -6.29 -4.00 3.07
C HIS A 88 -6.85 -2.59 3.32
N THR A 89 -6.33 -1.92 4.35
CA THR A 89 -6.75 -0.58 4.78
C THR A 89 -6.31 0.55 3.85
N LEU A 90 -5.42 0.32 2.88
CA LEU A 90 -4.94 1.37 1.96
C LEU A 90 -6.10 2.10 1.25
N ALA A 91 -7.13 1.36 0.81
CA ALA A 91 -8.28 1.94 0.13
C ALA A 91 -9.02 2.96 1.00
N HIS A 92 -9.09 2.76 2.32
CA HIS A 92 -9.69 3.72 3.25
C HIS A 92 -8.92 5.04 3.24
N TYR A 93 -7.58 5.01 3.28
CA TYR A 93 -6.76 6.22 3.28
C TYR A 93 -6.86 7.00 1.97
N VAL A 94 -6.90 6.30 0.84
CA VAL A 94 -7.12 6.94 -0.48
C VAL A 94 -8.52 7.55 -0.56
N GLU A 95 -9.53 6.84 -0.07
CA GLU A 95 -10.93 7.25 -0.16
C GLU A 95 -11.29 8.41 0.77
N ARG A 96 -10.87 8.33 2.03
CA ARG A 96 -11.33 9.24 3.10
C ARG A 96 -10.37 10.38 3.37
N HIS A 97 -9.07 10.15 3.16
CA HIS A 97 -8.02 11.07 3.63
C HIS A 97 -7.20 11.72 2.52
N GLY A 98 -7.47 11.39 1.25
CA GLY A 98 -6.74 11.98 0.12
C GLY A 98 -5.28 11.51 0.05
N LEU A 99 -5.01 10.28 0.51
CA LEU A 99 -3.71 9.67 0.32
C LEU A 99 -3.41 9.50 -1.17
N ARG A 100 -2.30 10.06 -1.63
CA ARG A 100 -1.86 9.92 -3.02
C ARG A 100 -1.06 8.64 -3.22
N LEU A 101 -1.43 7.88 -4.24
CA LEU A 101 -0.75 6.65 -4.62
C LEU A 101 0.54 6.96 -5.42
N PRO A 102 1.57 6.10 -5.34
CA PRO A 102 2.73 6.20 -6.23
C PRO A 102 2.34 6.13 -7.70
N ASP A 103 2.98 6.94 -8.53
CA ASP A 103 2.68 7.05 -9.96
C ASP A 103 2.89 5.69 -10.67
N ALA A 104 3.89 4.91 -10.24
CA ALA A 104 4.15 3.57 -10.77
C ALA A 104 3.03 2.56 -10.46
N LEU A 105 2.43 2.62 -9.26
CA LEU A 105 1.27 1.79 -8.91
C LEU A 105 0.05 2.20 -9.74
N VAL A 106 -0.22 3.51 -9.86
CA VAL A 106 -1.33 4.02 -10.67
C VAL A 106 -1.18 3.61 -12.14
N ALA A 107 0.03 3.75 -12.70
CA ALA A 107 0.33 3.34 -14.07
C ALA A 107 0.09 1.83 -14.28
N ARG A 108 0.47 1.00 -13.31
CA ARG A 108 0.21 -0.45 -13.35
C ARG A 108 -1.29 -0.77 -13.35
N ILE A 109 -2.06 -0.16 -12.45
CA ILE A 109 -3.51 -0.38 -12.35
C ILE A 109 -4.17 -0.02 -13.69
N ARG A 110 -3.81 1.14 -14.26
CA ARG A 110 -4.29 1.59 -15.58
C ARG A 110 -3.86 0.66 -16.70
N GLY A 111 -2.62 0.18 -16.68
CA GLY A 111 -2.10 -0.78 -17.66
C GLY A 111 -2.84 -2.13 -17.65
N ARG A 112 -3.50 -2.46 -16.53
CA ARG A 112 -4.37 -3.65 -16.38
C ARG A 112 -5.84 -3.34 -16.68
N GLY A 113 -6.17 -2.13 -17.11
CA GLY A 113 -7.56 -1.69 -17.31
C GLY A 113 -8.39 -1.74 -16.03
N HIS A 114 -7.75 -1.49 -14.88
CA HIS A 114 -8.39 -1.50 -13.55
C HIS A 114 -8.99 -2.84 -13.14
N VAL A 115 -8.56 -3.94 -13.76
CA VAL A 115 -8.98 -5.31 -13.40
C VAL A 115 -7.85 -6.01 -12.64
N PRO A 116 -8.06 -6.38 -11.36
CA PRO A 116 -7.07 -7.14 -10.61
C PRO A 116 -6.81 -8.52 -11.23
N PRO A 117 -5.58 -9.04 -11.11
CA PRO A 117 -5.29 -10.39 -11.56
C PRO A 117 -5.97 -11.44 -10.68
N GLN A 118 -6.35 -12.55 -11.30
CA GLN A 118 -6.71 -13.78 -10.60
C GLN A 118 -5.41 -14.53 -10.28
N LEU A 119 -4.95 -14.45 -9.03
CA LEU A 119 -3.69 -15.04 -8.61
C LEU A 119 -3.86 -16.50 -8.16
N ARG A 120 -2.80 -17.30 -8.35
CA ARG A 120 -2.75 -18.71 -7.91
C ARG A 120 -1.91 -18.83 -6.63
N ALA A 121 -2.13 -19.91 -5.88
CA ALA A 121 -1.52 -20.10 -4.55
C ALA A 121 0.04 -20.16 -4.52
N CYS A 122 0.72 -20.43 -5.65
CA CYS A 122 2.19 -20.55 -5.71
C CYS A 122 2.95 -19.22 -5.57
N ASP A 123 2.24 -18.10 -5.60
CA ASP A 123 2.87 -16.80 -5.75
C ASP A 123 3.15 -16.09 -4.39
N LEU A 124 2.88 -16.77 -3.28
CA LEU A 124 3.06 -16.25 -1.91
C LEU A 124 4.53 -15.97 -1.57
N ASP A 125 5.49 -16.74 -2.11
CA ASP A 125 6.92 -16.50 -1.91
C ASP A 125 7.38 -15.16 -2.51
N ALA A 126 6.77 -14.74 -3.62
CA ALA A 126 7.05 -13.45 -4.23
C ALA A 126 6.49 -12.30 -3.38
N ALA A 127 5.27 -12.45 -2.88
CA ALA A 127 4.67 -11.50 -1.95
C ALA A 127 5.49 -11.39 -0.65
N TRP A 128 6.02 -12.50 -0.14
CA TRP A 128 6.85 -12.52 1.06
C TRP A 128 8.19 -11.79 0.87
N ARG A 129 8.84 -11.92 -0.30
CA ARG A 129 10.05 -11.15 -0.61
C ARG A 129 9.78 -9.64 -0.57
N VAL A 130 8.67 -9.19 -1.15
CA VAL A 130 8.26 -7.77 -1.08
C VAL A 130 8.00 -7.37 0.37
N ASN A 131 7.32 -8.20 1.16
CA ASN A 131 7.08 -7.93 2.57
C ASN A 131 8.38 -7.86 3.40
N ALA A 132 9.35 -8.75 3.15
CA ALA A 132 10.63 -8.76 3.86
C ALA A 132 11.41 -7.45 3.71
N THR A 133 11.28 -6.79 2.55
CA THR A 133 11.88 -5.45 2.37
C THR A 133 11.26 -4.39 3.28
N ILE A 134 10.00 -4.56 3.74
CA ILE A 134 9.36 -3.65 4.69
C ILE A 134 10.07 -3.75 6.04
N ASP A 135 10.39 -4.96 6.50
CA ASP A 135 11.07 -5.19 7.78
C ASP A 135 12.54 -4.71 7.74
N GLU A 136 13.21 -4.83 6.59
CA GLU A 136 14.57 -4.31 6.41
C GLU A 136 14.59 -2.79 6.41
N VAL A 137 13.67 -2.17 5.67
CA VAL A 137 13.47 -0.72 5.66
C VAL A 137 13.14 -0.28 7.08
N ALA A 138 12.15 -0.89 7.76
CA ALA A 138 11.79 -0.63 9.17
C ALA A 138 12.98 -0.67 10.13
N ALA A 139 13.98 -1.53 9.86
CA ALA A 139 15.19 -1.65 10.64
C ALA A 139 16.33 -0.70 10.22
N GLY A 140 16.06 0.24 9.31
CA GLY A 140 17.03 1.22 8.79
C GLY A 140 18.07 0.61 7.84
N ARG A 141 17.80 -0.57 7.25
CA ARG A 141 18.69 -1.26 6.32
C ARG A 141 18.20 -1.09 4.88
N GLU A 142 19.13 -0.96 3.94
CA GLU A 142 18.80 -1.06 2.52
C GLU A 142 18.36 -2.50 2.21
N PRO A 143 17.28 -2.71 1.43
CA PRO A 143 16.91 -4.04 1.00
C PRO A 143 18.02 -4.64 0.13
N PRO A 144 18.22 -5.97 0.14
CA PRO A 144 19.23 -6.60 -0.68
C PRO A 144 18.95 -6.28 -2.15
N ALA A 145 20.00 -5.81 -2.85
CA ALA A 145 19.95 -5.67 -4.29
C ALA A 145 19.67 -7.05 -4.90
N GLU A 146 18.60 -7.15 -5.70
CA GLU A 146 18.30 -8.34 -6.52
C GLU A 146 19.46 -8.71 -7.46
#